data_AF-A0A661K8W4-F1
#
_entry.id   AF-A0A661K8W4-F1
#
_cell.length_a   1.000
_cell.length_b   1.000
_cell.length_c   1.000
_cell.angle_alpha   90.00
_cell.angle_beta   90.00
_cell.angle_gamma   90.00
#
_symmetry.space_group_name_H-M   'P 1'
#
loop_
_entity.id
_entity.type
_entity.pdbx_description
1 polymer ?
#
loop_
_entity_poly.entity_id
_entity_poly.type
_entity_poly.pdbx_seq_one_letter_code
_entity_poly.pdbx_strand_id
1 'polypeptide(L)'
;MGRKKSKKKRSGARSFLLKILIALSIVLFISFSGYVAYLTVTIQERLSQRKWSIPSRVYSDSDYLFPGKKVSKSDFVEMLKLRGYKQYSHRPQRPGGYWSGRGWVEVYLRDFQYPDRNFEGFRLKVTFTRNRIRSLKKNNIPLNLVEIEPVEIAQLFGPQRESRYLVSYDQLPKYLIDAVVTIEDKRFFEHRGIDWRGILRALWVDIKHRSVVQGGSTLTQQLVKNYFLEPKRSFVRKAKEAVMSIIIETLYSKEEILEMYMNEIYMGQKGGVSINGMGEASRYFFGHGVSDLTLGEAATLAGIIRAPNYYSPFSNPELAKKRRNLVLEKMLKAGKISREEYEEALAEPVVPSRIPSPVRKAPYYVDFLKRQLQELYPKKVLTSMGLRIFTTLNPYFQMCARKALREELSRLEKEYPALVPKGDQQPLQAAMVVVQPKTGAILAMVGGRDYRYSSFNRAVDAHRQPG
;
A
#
# COMPACT_ATOMS: atom_id res chain seq x y z
N MET A 1 -4.87 45.87 -84.91
CA MET A 1 -4.55 46.52 -83.60
C MET A 1 -4.90 45.57 -82.46
N GLY A 2 -3.93 44.84 -81.89
CA GLY A 2 -4.15 43.90 -80.79
C GLY A 2 -3.63 44.45 -79.45
N ARG A 3 -4.50 44.56 -78.44
CA ARG A 3 -4.15 45.03 -77.09
C ARG A 3 -3.98 43.85 -76.13
N LYS A 4 -2.76 43.67 -75.62
CA LYS A 4 -2.33 42.66 -74.64
C LYS A 4 -2.98 42.86 -73.25
N LYS A 5 -3.41 41.75 -72.64
CA LYS A 5 -4.02 41.66 -71.30
C LYS A 5 -2.99 41.82 -70.16
N SER A 6 -3.47 42.49 -69.09
CA SER A 6 -2.85 42.69 -67.77
C SER A 6 -2.76 41.41 -66.94
N LYS A 7 -1.54 41.06 -66.47
CA LYS A 7 -1.27 40.09 -65.39
C LYS A 7 0.03 40.49 -64.65
N LYS A 8 -0.01 41.37 -63.63
CA LYS A 8 1.19 41.59 -62.77
C LYS A 8 0.99 42.09 -61.33
N LYS A 9 -0.23 42.13 -60.76
CA LYS A 9 -0.47 42.65 -59.39
C LYS A 9 -0.73 41.59 -58.27
N ARG A 10 -0.71 40.28 -58.56
CA ARG A 10 -1.07 39.23 -57.57
C ARG A 10 0.10 38.61 -56.77
N SER A 11 1.37 38.90 -57.08
CA SER A 11 2.52 38.23 -56.42
C SER A 11 2.96 38.85 -55.09
N GLY A 12 2.84 40.17 -54.92
CA GLY A 12 3.31 40.87 -53.70
C GLY A 12 2.49 40.53 -52.44
N ALA A 13 1.17 40.42 -52.56
CA ALA A 13 0.29 40.08 -51.45
C ALA A 13 0.51 38.65 -50.92
N ARG A 14 0.84 37.69 -51.80
CA ARG A 14 1.18 36.31 -51.41
C ARG A 14 2.52 36.22 -50.67
N SER A 15 3.52 36.98 -51.11
CA SER A 15 4.83 37.07 -50.43
C SER A 15 4.69 37.68 -49.03
N PHE A 16 3.85 38.71 -48.87
CA PHE A 16 3.57 39.33 -47.58
C PHE A 16 2.83 38.39 -46.61
N LEU A 17 1.77 37.71 -47.09
CA LEU A 17 1.05 36.70 -46.30
C LEU A 17 1.95 35.53 -45.87
N LEU A 18 2.84 35.08 -46.75
CA LEU A 18 3.79 34.01 -46.42
C LEU A 18 4.77 34.44 -45.32
N LYS A 19 5.28 35.67 -45.36
CA LYS A 19 6.13 36.22 -44.29
C LYS A 19 5.41 36.30 -42.95
N ILE A 20 4.13 36.71 -42.95
CA ILE A 20 3.30 36.72 -41.74
C ILE A 20 3.09 35.32 -41.19
N LEU A 21 2.79 34.33 -42.04
CA LEU A 21 2.61 32.94 -41.63
C LEU A 21 3.90 32.35 -41.04
N ILE A 22 5.05 32.64 -41.64
CA ILE A 22 6.36 32.21 -41.11
C ILE A 22 6.63 32.87 -39.75
N ALA A 23 6.42 34.20 -39.63
CA ALA A 23 6.59 34.91 -38.37
C ALA A 23 5.68 34.34 -37.26
N LEU A 24 4.40 34.08 -37.57
CA LEU A 24 3.45 33.43 -36.66
C LEU A 24 3.90 32.03 -36.27
N SER A 25 4.40 31.23 -37.23
CA SER A 25 4.90 29.89 -36.97
C SER A 25 6.13 29.90 -36.06
N ILE A 26 7.05 30.86 -36.23
CA ILE A 26 8.22 31.04 -35.36
C ILE A 26 7.77 31.43 -33.95
N VAL A 27 6.85 32.39 -33.81
CA VAL A 27 6.32 32.80 -32.50
C VAL A 27 5.63 31.64 -31.80
N LEU A 28 4.82 30.86 -32.51
CA LEU A 28 4.18 29.65 -31.99
C LEU A 28 5.21 28.61 -31.56
N PHE A 29 6.27 28.39 -32.35
CA PHE A 29 7.33 27.45 -32.02
C PHE A 29 8.11 27.87 -30.77
N ILE A 30 8.47 29.15 -30.65
CA ILE A 30 9.15 29.71 -29.47
C ILE A 30 8.25 29.58 -28.24
N SER A 31 6.98 29.95 -28.35
CA SER A 31 5.99 29.85 -27.27
C SER A 31 5.81 28.39 -26.82
N PHE A 32 5.66 27.46 -27.77
CA PHE A 32 5.56 26.04 -27.47
C PHE A 32 6.83 25.48 -26.83
N SER A 33 8.01 25.87 -27.32
CA SER A 33 9.30 25.46 -26.75
C SER A 33 9.47 25.99 -25.33
N GLY A 34 9.11 27.25 -25.08
CA GLY A 34 9.07 27.82 -23.73
C GLY A 34 8.10 27.09 -22.81
N TYR A 35 6.94 26.67 -23.32
CA TYR A 35 5.98 25.85 -22.58
C TYR A 35 6.52 24.46 -22.26
N VAL A 36 7.21 23.79 -23.19
CA VAL A 36 7.88 22.50 -22.97
C VAL A 36 8.99 22.64 -21.92
N ALA A 37 9.79 23.70 -21.98
CA ALA A 37 10.82 23.99 -20.98
C ALA A 37 10.22 24.22 -19.59
N TYR A 38 9.15 25.01 -19.50
CA TYR A 38 8.38 25.21 -18.27
C TYR A 38 7.86 23.88 -17.69
N LEU A 39 7.26 23.02 -18.53
CA LEU A 39 6.79 21.70 -18.10
C LEU A 39 7.94 20.80 -17.66
N THR A 40 9.08 20.86 -18.33
CA THR A 40 10.30 20.10 -18.00
C THR A 40 10.79 20.46 -16.60
N VAL A 41 10.94 21.76 -16.31
CA VAL A 41 11.32 22.26 -14.97
C VAL A 41 10.28 21.82 -13.93
N THR A 42 8.98 21.97 -14.23
CA THR A 42 7.90 21.54 -13.33
C THR A 42 7.97 20.04 -13.01
N ILE A 43 8.26 19.21 -14.02
CA ILE A 43 8.40 17.75 -13.86
C ILE A 43 9.61 17.43 -12.99
N GLN A 44 10.77 18.04 -13.26
CA GLN A 44 12.00 17.81 -12.51
C GLN A 44 11.87 18.28 -11.06
N GLU A 45 11.29 19.46 -10.80
CA GLU A 45 11.06 19.95 -9.44
C GLU A 45 10.16 19.01 -8.64
N ARG A 46 9.04 18.59 -9.22
CA ARG A 46 8.08 17.71 -8.53
C ARG A 46 8.63 16.31 -8.29
N LEU A 47 9.44 15.79 -9.20
CA LEU A 47 10.08 14.47 -9.04
C LEU A 47 11.34 14.51 -8.18
N SER A 48 12.06 15.63 -8.12
CA SER A 48 13.25 15.82 -7.27
C SER A 48 12.88 16.13 -5.81
N GLN A 49 11.81 16.88 -5.56
CA GLN A 49 11.28 17.14 -4.22
C GLN A 49 10.46 15.95 -3.72
N ARG A 50 11.14 14.84 -3.39
CA ARG A 50 10.57 13.60 -2.82
C ARG A 50 9.23 13.22 -3.47
N LYS A 51 9.33 12.37 -4.50
CA LYS A 51 8.23 11.89 -5.35
C LYS A 51 6.91 11.59 -4.62
N TRP A 52 6.90 11.15 -3.36
CA TRP A 52 5.64 10.86 -2.64
C TRP A 52 5.63 11.32 -1.18
N SER A 53 4.43 11.67 -0.69
CA SER A 53 4.15 11.75 0.75
C SER A 53 3.97 10.34 1.31
N ILE A 54 4.85 9.93 2.22
CA ILE A 54 4.83 8.59 2.82
C ILE A 54 4.35 8.74 4.27
N PRO A 55 3.29 8.01 4.68
CA PRO A 55 2.84 8.06 6.07
C PRO A 55 3.90 7.43 6.98
N SER A 56 4.07 8.02 8.16
CA SER A 56 4.93 7.38 9.17
C SER A 56 4.22 6.15 9.73
N ARG A 57 4.99 5.08 9.98
CA ARG A 57 4.49 3.82 10.53
C ARG A 57 4.92 3.71 11.98
N VAL A 58 3.96 3.36 12.83
CA VAL A 58 4.19 3.12 14.25
C VAL A 58 4.20 1.62 14.49
N TYR A 59 5.29 1.14 15.06
CA TYR A 59 5.55 -0.24 15.41
C TYR A 59 5.50 -0.44 16.93
N SER A 60 4.99 -1.58 17.35
CA SER A 60 5.08 -2.05 18.73
C SER A 60 6.54 -2.31 19.13
N ASP A 61 6.75 -2.73 20.38
CA ASP A 61 8.02 -3.31 20.77
C ASP A 61 8.19 -4.70 20.12
N SER A 62 9.44 -5.15 20.03
CA SER A 62 9.81 -6.51 19.65
C SER A 62 9.59 -7.47 20.82
N ASP A 63 9.25 -8.73 20.53
CA ASP A 63 9.12 -9.75 21.58
C ASP A 63 10.35 -10.65 21.62
N TYR A 64 11.02 -10.72 22.77
CA TYR A 64 12.14 -11.63 22.99
C TYR A 64 11.66 -12.96 23.57
N LEU A 65 11.97 -14.06 22.88
CA LEU A 65 11.72 -15.43 23.33
C LEU A 65 13.00 -16.05 23.87
N PHE A 66 12.88 -16.78 24.97
CA PHE A 66 13.98 -17.55 25.55
C PHE A 66 13.42 -18.76 26.34
N PRO A 67 14.19 -19.86 26.48
CA PRO A 67 13.82 -20.97 27.34
C PRO A 67 13.47 -20.51 28.77
N GLY A 68 12.37 -20.99 29.32
CA GLY A 68 11.88 -20.63 30.65
C GLY A 68 10.89 -19.46 30.70
N LYS A 69 10.75 -18.68 29.61
CA LYS A 69 9.76 -17.59 29.51
C LYS A 69 8.34 -18.11 29.75
N LYS A 70 7.56 -17.44 30.61
CA LYS A 70 6.16 -17.75 30.95
C LYS A 70 5.22 -17.37 29.81
N VAL A 71 5.22 -18.17 28.75
CA VAL A 71 4.34 -18.06 27.59
C VAL A 71 3.85 -19.47 27.26
N SER A 72 2.53 -19.67 27.25
CA SER A 72 1.94 -20.94 26.83
C SER A 72 1.94 -21.08 25.30
N LYS A 73 1.67 -22.28 24.80
CA LYS A 73 1.51 -22.50 23.34
C LYS A 73 0.40 -21.61 22.77
N SER A 74 -0.73 -21.51 23.46
CA SER A 74 -1.87 -20.70 23.02
C SER A 74 -1.52 -19.22 22.98
N ASP A 75 -0.79 -18.72 23.99
CA ASP A 75 -0.34 -17.31 24.02
C ASP A 75 0.58 -17.02 22.85
N PHE A 76 1.53 -17.91 22.57
CA PHE A 76 2.44 -17.76 21.44
C PHE A 76 1.69 -17.75 20.10
N VAL A 77 0.69 -18.61 19.94
CA VAL A 77 -0.18 -18.61 18.75
C VAL A 77 -0.94 -17.28 18.62
N GLU A 78 -1.45 -16.71 19.71
CA GLU A 78 -2.08 -15.38 19.68
C GLU A 78 -1.07 -14.28 19.33
N MET A 79 0.15 -14.33 19.84
CA MET A 79 1.23 -13.40 19.46
C MET A 79 1.53 -13.45 17.95
N LEU A 80 1.52 -14.66 17.35
CA LEU A 80 1.69 -14.86 15.91
C LEU A 80 0.49 -14.32 15.11
N LYS A 81 -0.75 -14.57 15.57
CA LYS A 81 -1.97 -14.02 14.96
C LYS A 81 -1.99 -12.49 14.98
N LEU A 82 -1.57 -11.87 16.08
CA LEU A 82 -1.45 -10.41 16.19
C LEU A 82 -0.44 -9.82 15.20
N ARG A 83 0.55 -10.63 14.77
CA ARG A 83 1.53 -10.33 13.71
C ARG A 83 1.07 -10.73 12.30
N GLY A 84 -0.16 -11.22 12.16
CA GLY A 84 -0.71 -11.63 10.88
C GLY A 84 -0.05 -12.89 10.29
N TYR A 85 0.52 -13.76 11.13
CA TYR A 85 0.97 -15.07 10.66
C TYR A 85 -0.22 -15.99 10.35
N LYS A 86 -0.13 -16.76 9.27
CA LYS A 86 -1.17 -17.69 8.84
C LYS A 86 -0.86 -19.11 9.33
N GLN A 87 -1.89 -19.82 9.81
CA GLN A 87 -1.76 -21.21 10.21
C GLN A 87 -1.90 -22.12 8.98
N TYR A 88 -1.00 -23.08 8.84
CA TYR A 88 -1.02 -24.12 7.81
C TYR A 88 -1.19 -25.51 8.43
N SER A 89 -1.75 -26.43 7.66
CA SER A 89 -1.85 -27.85 8.02
C SER A 89 -0.50 -28.58 7.93
N HIS A 90 0.42 -28.04 7.14
CA HIS A 90 1.75 -28.57 6.88
C HIS A 90 2.81 -27.49 7.11
N ARG A 91 4.08 -27.89 7.04
CA ARG A 91 5.22 -26.98 7.24
C ARG A 91 5.16 -25.81 6.24
N PRO A 92 5.21 -24.55 6.71
CA PRO A 92 5.10 -23.39 5.84
C PRO A 92 6.31 -23.28 4.90
N GLN A 93 6.03 -23.14 3.61
CA GLN A 93 7.07 -22.96 2.59
C GLN A 93 7.53 -21.51 2.45
N ARG A 94 6.73 -20.55 2.93
CA ARG A 94 7.02 -19.11 2.86
C ARG A 94 7.05 -18.45 4.25
N PRO A 95 7.79 -17.34 4.41
CA PRO A 95 7.75 -16.52 5.62
C PRO A 95 6.33 -16.05 5.96
N GLY A 96 6.04 -15.84 7.25
CA GLY A 96 4.72 -15.40 7.71
C GLY A 96 3.71 -16.55 7.89
N GLY A 97 4.17 -17.79 7.82
CA GLY A 97 3.37 -18.98 8.09
C GLY A 97 3.81 -19.70 9.37
N TYR A 98 2.89 -20.41 10.01
CA TYR A 98 3.20 -21.36 11.07
C TYR A 98 2.35 -22.61 10.97
N TRP A 99 2.83 -23.69 11.56
CA TRP A 99 2.09 -24.91 11.80
C TRP A 99 2.42 -25.42 13.19
N SER A 100 1.59 -26.30 13.74
CA SER A 100 1.75 -26.71 15.13
C SER A 100 1.26 -28.12 15.38
N GLY A 101 1.86 -28.78 16.37
CA GLY A 101 1.44 -30.08 16.87
C GLY A 101 1.21 -30.07 18.38
N ARG A 102 1.17 -31.24 19.01
CA ARG A 102 1.01 -31.34 20.47
C ARG A 102 2.28 -30.81 21.16
N GLY A 103 2.18 -29.65 21.82
CA GLY A 103 3.28 -29.06 22.60
C GLY A 103 4.36 -28.30 21.82
N TRP A 104 4.20 -28.06 20.52
CA TRP A 104 5.16 -27.29 19.72
C TRP A 104 4.49 -26.44 18.66
N VAL A 105 5.17 -25.38 18.24
CA VAL A 105 4.83 -24.52 17.10
C VAL A 105 6.10 -24.33 16.28
N GLU A 106 6.01 -24.48 14.96
CA GLU A 106 7.08 -24.09 14.07
C GLU A 106 6.59 -22.97 13.16
N VAL A 107 7.34 -21.88 13.14
CA VAL A 107 7.02 -20.64 12.44
C VAL A 107 8.15 -20.29 11.49
N TYR A 108 7.81 -19.85 10.29
CA TYR A 108 8.79 -19.25 9.37
C TYR A 108 8.73 -17.74 9.56
N LEU A 109 9.68 -17.20 10.32
CA LEU A 109 9.75 -15.76 10.60
C LEU A 109 9.98 -14.95 9.33
N ARG A 110 9.47 -13.71 9.31
CA ARG A 110 9.64 -12.76 8.21
C ARG A 110 10.93 -11.97 8.35
N ASP A 111 11.42 -11.48 7.22
CA ASP A 111 12.46 -10.47 7.20
C ASP A 111 11.90 -9.17 7.80
N PHE A 112 12.76 -8.43 8.50
CA PHE A 112 12.40 -7.13 9.06
C PHE A 112 13.61 -6.20 9.08
N GLN A 113 13.47 -5.02 8.50
CA GLN A 113 14.51 -3.99 8.59
C GLN A 113 14.34 -3.21 9.90
N TYR A 114 15.26 -3.27 10.84
CA TYR A 114 15.33 -2.37 11.99
C TYR A 114 16.10 -1.08 11.63
N PRO A 115 16.07 -0.04 12.49
CA PRO A 115 16.87 1.17 12.24
C PRO A 115 18.37 0.91 12.13
N ASP A 116 18.88 -0.08 12.87
CA ASP A 116 20.30 -0.40 13.04
C ASP A 116 20.74 -1.67 12.29
N ARG A 117 19.80 -2.53 11.87
CA ARG A 117 20.12 -3.83 11.25
C ARG A 117 19.01 -4.36 10.34
N ASN A 118 19.37 -5.28 9.45
CA ASN A 118 18.40 -6.13 8.76
C ASN A 118 18.28 -7.46 9.52
N PHE A 119 17.05 -7.88 9.82
CA PHE A 119 16.75 -9.19 10.35
C PHE A 119 16.28 -10.09 9.22
N GLU A 120 17.00 -11.19 9.02
CA GLU A 120 16.64 -12.24 8.06
C GLU A 120 15.77 -13.29 8.75
N GLY A 121 14.60 -13.53 8.17
CA GLY A 121 13.62 -14.48 8.63
C GLY A 121 14.12 -15.91 8.51
N PHE A 122 13.84 -16.73 9.51
CA PHE A 122 14.20 -18.14 9.52
C PHE A 122 13.12 -19.01 10.16
N ARG A 123 13.22 -20.32 9.94
CA ARG A 123 12.33 -21.30 10.55
C ARG A 123 12.72 -21.53 12.01
N LEU A 124 11.80 -21.16 12.90
CA LEU A 124 11.92 -21.32 14.33
C LEU A 124 10.95 -22.39 14.82
N LYS A 125 11.48 -23.43 15.46
CA LYS A 125 10.67 -24.40 16.21
C LYS A 125 10.70 -24.06 17.70
N VAL A 126 9.54 -23.80 18.26
CA VAL A 126 9.31 -23.51 19.69
C VAL A 126 8.62 -24.71 20.31
N THR A 127 9.17 -25.23 21.41
CA THR A 127 8.52 -26.28 22.20
C THR A 127 8.08 -25.73 23.55
N PHE A 128 7.00 -26.29 24.09
CA PHE A 128 6.35 -25.80 25.29
C PHE A 128 6.25 -26.92 26.32
N THR A 129 6.26 -26.54 27.61
CA THR A 129 5.94 -27.45 28.70
C THR A 129 5.18 -26.67 29.76
N ARG A 130 3.98 -27.14 30.09
CA ARG A 130 2.99 -26.38 30.88
C ARG A 130 2.76 -24.99 30.24
N ASN A 131 3.01 -23.91 30.98
CA ASN A 131 2.83 -22.53 30.52
C ASN A 131 4.17 -21.81 30.26
N ARG A 132 5.18 -22.53 29.80
CA ARG A 132 6.51 -21.96 29.51
C ARG A 132 7.10 -22.49 28.21
N ILE A 133 7.97 -21.68 27.60
CA ILE A 133 8.83 -22.10 26.50
C ILE A 133 9.89 -23.05 27.07
N ARG A 134 9.98 -24.26 26.50
CA ARG A 134 10.99 -25.26 26.86
C ARG A 134 12.26 -25.09 26.02
N SER A 135 12.12 -24.94 24.71
CA SER A 135 13.28 -24.78 23.81
C SER A 135 12.94 -23.99 22.56
N LEU A 136 13.95 -23.35 21.99
CA LEU A 136 13.93 -22.69 20.69
C LEU A 136 14.95 -23.38 19.78
N LYS A 137 14.61 -23.66 18.52
CA LYS A 137 15.53 -24.28 17.56
C LYS A 137 15.43 -23.67 16.16
N LYS A 138 16.57 -23.41 15.52
CA LYS A 138 16.71 -23.13 14.07
C LYS A 138 17.41 -24.32 13.42
N ASN A 139 16.75 -25.02 12.50
CA ASN A 139 17.31 -26.22 11.85
C ASN A 139 17.92 -27.23 12.84
N ASN A 140 17.18 -27.54 13.91
CA ASN A 140 17.60 -28.38 15.04
C ASN A 140 18.72 -27.83 15.95
N ILE A 141 19.35 -26.71 15.59
CA ILE A 141 20.34 -26.02 16.44
C ILE A 141 19.59 -25.24 17.54
N PRO A 142 19.90 -25.46 18.83
CA PRO A 142 19.25 -24.75 19.93
C PRO A 142 19.61 -23.27 19.94
N LEU A 143 18.64 -22.44 20.31
CA LEU A 143 18.79 -21.00 20.46
C LEU A 143 18.44 -20.57 21.90
N ASN A 144 19.21 -19.65 22.45
CA ASN A 144 18.98 -19.12 23.80
C ASN A 144 18.06 -17.90 23.80
N LEU A 145 18.07 -17.13 22.72
CA LEU A 145 17.29 -15.92 22.55
C LEU A 145 16.85 -15.80 21.11
N VAL A 146 15.59 -15.45 20.89
CA VAL A 146 15.07 -15.10 19.56
C VAL A 146 14.20 -13.86 19.69
N GLU A 147 14.52 -12.83 18.93
CA GLU A 147 13.64 -11.67 18.74
C GLU A 147 12.59 -12.01 17.68
N ILE A 148 11.34 -11.62 17.93
CA ILE A 148 10.26 -11.66 16.94
C ILE A 148 9.88 -10.23 16.59
N GLU A 149 9.73 -10.00 15.29
CA GLU A 149 9.53 -8.68 14.70
C GLU A 149 8.34 -7.93 15.30
N PRO A 150 8.40 -6.60 15.36
CA PRO A 150 7.33 -5.81 15.93
C PRO A 150 6.10 -5.78 15.01
N VAL A 151 4.98 -5.43 15.62
CA VAL A 151 3.70 -5.30 14.93
C VAL A 151 3.48 -3.85 14.53
N GLU A 152 3.11 -3.59 13.28
CA GLU A 152 2.58 -2.27 12.92
C GLU A 152 1.24 -2.05 13.68
N ILE A 153 1.17 -0.97 14.47
CA ILE A 153 0.03 -0.63 15.33
C ILE A 153 -0.71 0.62 14.86
N ALA A 154 -0.06 1.50 14.11
CA ALA A 154 -0.71 2.67 13.51
C ALA A 154 0.09 3.21 12.31
N GLN A 155 -0.60 4.04 11.52
CA GLN A 155 0.01 4.88 10.50
C GLN A 155 -0.41 6.34 10.75
N LEU A 156 0.53 7.25 10.64
CA LEU A 156 0.33 8.69 10.77
C LEU A 156 0.25 9.30 9.38
N PHE A 157 -0.95 9.73 9.00
CA PHE A 157 -1.25 10.17 7.65
C PHE A 157 -1.26 11.70 7.51
N GLY A 158 -0.88 12.17 6.32
CA GLY A 158 -1.17 13.53 5.89
C GLY A 158 -2.65 13.75 5.56
N PRO A 159 -3.03 14.98 5.14
CA PRO A 159 -4.42 15.35 4.87
C PRO A 159 -5.13 14.46 3.85
N GLN A 160 -4.42 14.00 2.82
CA GLN A 160 -4.96 13.16 1.75
C GLN A 160 -5.19 11.70 2.19
N ARG A 161 -4.63 11.29 3.34
CA ARG A 161 -4.77 9.93 3.91
C ARG A 161 -4.42 8.82 2.93
N GLU A 162 -3.24 8.93 2.32
CA GLU A 162 -2.70 7.91 1.41
C GLU A 162 -1.74 6.99 2.15
N SER A 163 -1.83 5.69 1.89
CA SER A 163 -0.85 4.70 2.29
C SER A 163 -0.03 4.25 1.10
N ARG A 164 1.30 4.28 1.26
CA ARG A 164 2.28 3.77 0.31
C ARG A 164 3.35 2.96 1.04
N TYR A 165 3.89 1.97 0.33
CA TYR A 165 5.12 1.28 0.66
C TYR A 165 5.95 1.28 -0.61
N LEU A 166 7.03 2.06 -0.62
CA LEU A 166 7.84 2.23 -1.82
C LEU A 166 8.61 0.96 -2.12
N VAL A 167 8.62 0.58 -3.39
CA VAL A 167 9.38 -0.55 -3.90
C VAL A 167 10.25 -0.07 -5.06
N SER A 168 11.49 -0.54 -5.13
CA SER A 168 12.33 -0.31 -6.30
C SER A 168 11.96 -1.27 -7.43
N TYR A 169 12.36 -0.92 -8.65
CA TYR A 169 12.16 -1.79 -9.82
C TYR A 169 12.69 -3.21 -9.59
N ASP A 170 13.89 -3.34 -9.01
CA ASP A 170 14.55 -4.63 -8.76
C ASP A 170 13.83 -5.51 -7.72
N GLN A 171 12.98 -4.92 -6.88
CA GLN A 171 12.17 -5.67 -5.91
C GLN A 171 10.91 -6.26 -6.55
N LEU A 172 10.49 -5.77 -7.73
CA LEU A 172 9.30 -6.24 -8.42
C LEU A 172 9.58 -7.58 -9.12
N PRO A 173 8.79 -8.63 -8.85
CA PRO A 173 8.93 -9.86 -9.61
C PRO A 173 8.68 -9.63 -11.10
N LYS A 174 9.46 -10.32 -11.94
CA LYS A 174 9.35 -10.22 -13.40
C LYS A 174 7.92 -10.47 -13.90
N TYR A 175 7.23 -11.48 -13.36
CA TYR A 175 5.85 -11.77 -13.75
C TYR A 175 4.85 -10.66 -13.34
N LEU A 176 5.12 -9.88 -12.29
CA LEU A 176 4.30 -8.71 -11.94
C LEU A 176 4.48 -7.59 -12.97
N ILE A 177 5.73 -7.31 -13.37
CA ILE A 177 6.05 -6.37 -14.45
C ILE A 177 5.35 -6.82 -15.74
N ASP A 178 5.53 -8.08 -16.13
CA ASP A 178 4.93 -8.64 -17.34
C ASP A 178 3.40 -8.62 -17.28
N ALA A 179 2.77 -8.88 -16.13
CA ALA A 179 1.32 -8.81 -15.97
C ALA A 179 0.78 -7.40 -16.21
N VAL A 180 1.38 -6.38 -15.59
CA VAL A 180 0.97 -4.98 -15.72
C VAL A 180 1.19 -4.48 -17.14
N VAL A 181 2.38 -4.70 -17.70
CA VAL A 181 2.70 -4.30 -19.08
C VAL A 181 1.76 -5.00 -20.06
N THR A 182 1.49 -6.30 -19.89
CA THR A 182 0.60 -7.03 -20.81
C THR A 182 -0.85 -6.51 -20.80
N ILE A 183 -1.38 -6.14 -19.64
CA ILE A 183 -2.79 -5.73 -19.52
C ILE A 183 -3.01 -4.23 -19.79
N GLU A 184 -2.08 -3.37 -19.36
CA GLU A 184 -2.21 -1.91 -19.45
C GLU A 184 -1.54 -1.35 -20.71
N ASP A 185 -0.35 -1.83 -21.09
CA ASP A 185 0.44 -1.23 -22.17
C ASP A 185 1.43 -2.24 -22.79
N LYS A 186 0.92 -3.12 -23.65
CA LYS A 186 1.68 -4.27 -24.19
C LYS A 186 3.01 -3.88 -24.86
N ARG A 187 3.12 -2.65 -25.37
CA ARG A 187 4.30 -2.13 -26.08
C ARG A 187 5.05 -1.06 -25.29
N PHE A 188 4.88 -1.05 -23.97
CA PHE A 188 5.48 -0.06 -23.10
C PHE A 188 6.98 0.15 -23.39
N PHE A 189 7.75 -0.92 -23.56
CA PHE A 189 9.19 -0.83 -23.82
C PHE A 189 9.56 -0.45 -25.27
N GLU A 190 8.60 -0.44 -26.21
CA GLU A 190 8.84 -0.16 -27.62
C GLU A 190 8.59 1.31 -28.00
N HIS A 191 7.63 1.99 -27.35
CA HIS A 191 7.25 3.36 -27.69
C HIS A 191 7.91 4.40 -26.78
N ARG A 192 7.84 5.69 -27.14
CA ARG A 192 8.37 6.82 -26.36
C ARG A 192 7.23 7.72 -25.86
N GLY A 193 6.52 7.29 -24.82
CA GLY A 193 5.41 8.02 -24.20
C GLY A 193 4.03 7.87 -24.85
N ILE A 194 3.94 7.78 -26.18
CA ILE A 194 2.68 7.61 -26.91
C ILE A 194 2.76 6.38 -27.82
N ASP A 195 1.80 5.46 -27.68
CA ASP A 195 1.65 4.33 -28.59
C ASP A 195 0.70 4.69 -29.75
N TRP A 196 1.26 5.28 -30.81
CA TRP A 196 0.50 5.64 -32.03
C TRP A 196 -0.20 4.44 -32.67
N ARG A 197 0.50 3.30 -32.74
CA ARG A 197 -0.07 2.06 -33.28
C ARG A 197 -1.21 1.55 -32.37
N GLY A 198 -1.15 1.83 -31.07
CA GLY A 198 -2.15 1.43 -30.07
C GLY A 198 -3.40 2.26 -30.20
N ILE A 199 -3.23 3.58 -30.35
CA ILE A 199 -4.31 4.54 -30.61
C ILE A 199 -5.05 4.17 -31.91
N LEU A 200 -4.33 3.95 -33.02
CA LEU A 200 -4.95 3.59 -34.30
C LEU A 200 -5.73 2.27 -34.20
N ARG A 201 -5.19 1.27 -33.50
CA ARG A 201 -5.87 -0.01 -33.27
C ARG A 201 -7.13 0.16 -32.42
N ALA A 202 -7.05 0.93 -31.34
CA ALA A 202 -8.19 1.18 -30.46
C ALA A 202 -9.31 1.90 -31.20
N LEU A 203 -8.99 2.93 -32.00
CA LEU A 203 -9.96 3.64 -32.84
C LEU A 203 -10.67 2.69 -33.81
N TRP A 204 -9.93 1.81 -34.50
CA TRP A 204 -10.53 0.84 -35.42
C TRP A 204 -11.46 -0.16 -34.71
N VAL A 205 -11.08 -0.65 -33.53
CA VAL A 205 -11.89 -1.57 -32.72
C VAL A 205 -13.15 -0.89 -32.20
N ASP A 206 -13.04 0.35 -31.71
CA ASP A 206 -14.16 1.13 -31.17
C ASP A 206 -15.20 1.47 -32.26
N ILE A 207 -14.74 1.80 -33.48
CA ILE A 207 -15.62 1.97 -34.65
C ILE A 207 -16.37 0.67 -34.96
N LYS A 208 -15.68 -0.47 -34.94
CA LYS A 208 -16.28 -1.78 -35.20
C LYS A 208 -17.34 -2.18 -34.17
N HIS A 209 -17.14 -1.86 -32.89
CA HIS A 209 -18.02 -2.26 -31.78
C HIS A 209 -19.00 -1.16 -31.34
N ARG A 210 -19.01 0.00 -32.03
CA ARG A 210 -19.85 1.18 -31.73
C ARG A 210 -19.81 1.61 -30.25
N SER A 211 -18.73 1.30 -29.55
CA SER A 211 -18.55 1.59 -28.12
C SER A 211 -17.05 1.68 -27.80
N VAL A 212 -16.69 2.38 -26.72
CA VAL A 212 -15.30 2.47 -26.27
C VAL A 212 -14.93 1.16 -25.58
N VAL A 213 -14.27 0.26 -26.31
CA VAL A 213 -13.93 -1.09 -25.84
C VAL A 213 -12.48 -1.14 -25.34
N GLN A 214 -11.57 -0.36 -25.93
CA GLN A 214 -10.15 -0.32 -25.55
C GLN A 214 -9.67 1.07 -25.13
N GLY A 215 -9.00 1.14 -23.98
CA GLY A 215 -8.29 2.36 -23.57
C GLY A 215 -6.96 2.45 -24.32
N GLY A 216 -6.74 3.53 -25.08
CA GLY A 216 -5.49 3.77 -25.82
C GLY A 216 -4.42 4.56 -25.05
N SER A 217 -4.49 4.64 -23.72
CA SER A 217 -3.52 5.41 -22.93
C SER A 217 -2.34 4.54 -22.46
N THR A 218 -1.12 5.05 -22.61
CA THR A 218 0.12 4.37 -22.19
C THR A 218 0.33 4.46 -20.69
N LEU A 219 1.21 3.62 -20.12
CA LEU A 219 1.57 3.69 -18.70
C LEU A 219 2.11 5.07 -18.31
N THR A 220 2.95 5.67 -19.16
CA THR A 220 3.48 7.02 -18.95
C THR A 220 2.36 8.07 -18.92
N GLN A 221 1.38 7.98 -19.82
CA GLN A 221 0.21 8.86 -19.80
C GLN A 221 -0.63 8.68 -18.53
N GLN A 222 -0.78 7.44 -18.07
CA GLN A 222 -1.49 7.16 -16.82
C GLN A 222 -0.74 7.73 -15.61
N LEU A 223 0.59 7.60 -15.56
CA LEU A 223 1.44 8.22 -14.54
C LEU A 223 1.26 9.73 -14.54
N VAL A 224 1.34 10.39 -15.72
CA VAL A 224 1.14 11.83 -15.84
C VAL A 224 -0.22 12.26 -15.31
N LYS A 225 -1.27 11.55 -15.75
CA LYS A 225 -2.65 11.80 -15.36
C LYS A 225 -2.84 11.74 -13.84
N ASN A 226 -2.28 10.73 -13.19
CA ASN A 226 -2.51 10.49 -11.77
C ASN A 226 -1.63 11.39 -10.89
N TYR A 227 -0.39 11.63 -11.32
CA TYR A 227 0.60 12.31 -10.49
C TYR A 227 0.60 13.83 -10.68
N PHE A 228 0.49 14.32 -11.93
CA PHE A 228 0.72 15.74 -12.23
C PHE A 228 -0.56 16.56 -12.41
N LEU A 229 -1.63 15.93 -12.93
CA LEU A 229 -2.79 16.66 -13.44
C LEU A 229 -4.02 16.48 -12.56
N GLU A 230 -4.82 17.53 -12.48
CA GLU A 230 -6.13 17.46 -11.83
C GLU A 230 -7.10 16.57 -12.62
N PRO A 231 -8.07 15.91 -11.95
CA PRO A 231 -9.04 15.01 -12.57
C PRO A 231 -10.15 15.73 -13.35
N LYS A 232 -9.80 16.64 -14.27
CA LYS A 232 -10.75 17.39 -15.13
C LYS A 232 -10.86 16.78 -16.52
N ARG A 233 -12.01 16.24 -16.92
CA ARG A 233 -12.17 15.70 -18.30
C ARG A 233 -12.17 16.81 -19.35
N SER A 234 -11.03 17.05 -20.01
CA SER A 234 -10.92 17.99 -21.14
C SER A 234 -9.87 17.54 -22.16
N PHE A 235 -10.06 17.94 -23.43
CA PHE A 235 -9.08 17.70 -24.49
C PHE A 235 -7.77 18.43 -24.24
N VAL A 236 -7.83 19.62 -23.62
CA VAL A 236 -6.64 20.38 -23.20
C VAL A 236 -5.81 19.58 -22.20
N ARG A 237 -6.46 18.95 -21.20
CA ARG A 237 -5.75 18.08 -20.26
C ARG A 237 -5.12 16.89 -20.98
N LYS A 238 -5.83 16.27 -21.94
CA LYS A 238 -5.29 15.14 -22.71
C LYS A 238 -4.09 15.52 -23.58
N ALA A 239 -4.08 16.73 -24.16
CA ALA A 239 -2.91 17.26 -24.87
C ALA A 239 -1.73 17.50 -23.92
N LYS A 240 -1.99 18.06 -22.72
CA LYS A 240 -0.95 18.20 -21.68
C LYS A 240 -0.40 16.84 -21.24
N GLU A 241 -1.25 15.82 -21.07
CA GLU A 241 -0.81 14.44 -20.78
C GLU A 241 0.18 13.94 -21.84
N ALA A 242 -0.15 14.11 -23.12
CA ALA A 242 0.68 13.67 -24.23
C ALA A 242 2.05 14.35 -24.23
N VAL A 243 2.10 15.69 -24.11
CA VAL A 243 3.36 16.46 -24.08
C VAL A 243 4.20 16.06 -22.88
N MET A 244 3.63 16.04 -21.67
CA MET A 244 4.36 15.65 -20.46
C MET A 244 4.84 14.20 -20.50
N SER A 245 4.10 13.29 -21.15
CA SER A 245 4.53 11.89 -21.30
C SER A 245 5.78 11.78 -22.15
N ILE A 246 5.86 12.54 -23.26
CA ILE A 246 7.06 12.59 -24.09
C ILE A 246 8.24 13.16 -23.29
N ILE A 247 8.03 14.25 -22.55
CA ILE A 247 9.08 14.85 -21.70
C ILE A 247 9.59 13.83 -20.68
N ILE A 248 8.71 13.15 -19.94
CA ILE A 248 9.12 12.13 -18.95
C ILE A 248 9.95 11.02 -19.61
N GLU A 249 9.55 10.56 -20.80
CA GLU A 249 10.24 9.50 -21.56
C GLU A 249 11.57 9.92 -22.19
N THR A 250 11.84 11.23 -22.22
CA THR A 250 13.16 11.77 -22.57
C THR A 250 14.08 11.93 -21.35
N LEU A 251 13.50 12.08 -20.15
CA LEU A 251 14.25 12.36 -18.92
C LEU A 251 14.55 11.11 -18.09
N TYR A 252 13.69 10.09 -18.16
CA TYR A 252 13.76 8.90 -17.31
C TYR A 252 13.74 7.62 -18.15
N SER A 253 14.42 6.59 -17.66
CA SER A 253 14.39 5.24 -18.22
C SER A 253 13.01 4.58 -18.08
N LYS A 254 12.78 3.50 -18.84
CA LYS A 254 11.52 2.75 -18.79
C LYS A 254 11.31 2.11 -17.41
N GLU A 255 12.40 1.67 -16.82
CA GLU A 255 12.47 1.08 -15.49
C GLU A 255 12.06 2.10 -14.43
N GLU A 256 12.62 3.32 -14.47
CA GLU A 256 12.25 4.41 -13.55
C GLU A 256 10.79 4.85 -13.73
N ILE A 257 10.30 4.94 -14.96
CA ILE A 257 8.90 5.28 -15.25
C ILE A 257 7.96 4.20 -14.70
N LEU A 258 8.31 2.93 -14.90
CA LEU A 258 7.51 1.83 -14.39
C LEU A 258 7.55 1.80 -12.86
N GLU A 259 8.71 2.01 -12.23
CA GLU A 259 8.82 2.12 -10.77
C GLU A 259 7.93 3.25 -10.23
N MET A 260 7.97 4.43 -10.86
CA MET A 260 7.11 5.56 -10.48
C MET A 260 5.62 5.21 -10.63
N TYR A 261 5.24 4.57 -11.74
CA TYR A 261 3.88 4.11 -11.96
C TYR A 261 3.43 3.10 -10.91
N MET A 262 4.25 2.08 -10.64
CA MET A 262 3.97 1.00 -9.70
C MET A 262 3.88 1.50 -8.25
N ASN A 263 4.50 2.62 -7.90
CA ASN A 263 4.40 3.25 -6.58
C ASN A 263 3.24 4.27 -6.47
N GLU A 264 2.76 4.79 -7.59
CA GLU A 264 1.73 5.84 -7.61
C GLU A 264 0.31 5.32 -7.82
N ILE A 265 0.15 4.25 -8.60
CA ILE A 265 -1.17 3.80 -9.05
C ILE A 265 -2.13 3.53 -7.87
N TYR A 266 -3.35 4.06 -7.95
CA TYR A 266 -4.40 3.79 -6.96
C TYR A 266 -4.85 2.33 -7.06
N MET A 267 -4.84 1.61 -5.94
CA MET A 267 -5.12 0.17 -5.87
C MET A 267 -6.35 -0.16 -5.02
N GLY A 268 -6.98 0.84 -4.39
CA GLY A 268 -8.25 0.69 -3.71
C GLY A 268 -8.33 1.51 -2.43
N GLN A 269 -9.41 1.31 -1.68
CA GLN A 269 -9.71 2.02 -0.45
C GLN A 269 -9.73 1.08 0.76
N LYS A 270 -9.24 1.58 1.91
CA LYS A 270 -9.41 0.96 3.23
C LYS A 270 -10.00 1.97 4.21
N GLY A 271 -11.33 1.94 4.35
CA GLY A 271 -12.05 2.97 5.13
C GLY A 271 -11.79 4.36 4.55
N GLY A 272 -11.30 5.30 5.36
CA GLY A 272 -10.93 6.64 4.90
C GLY A 272 -9.46 6.77 4.44
N VAL A 273 -8.83 5.68 4.00
CA VAL A 273 -7.42 5.67 3.56
C VAL A 273 -7.30 5.10 2.15
N SER A 274 -6.62 5.81 1.26
CA SER A 274 -6.31 5.35 -0.09
C SER A 274 -5.10 4.42 -0.07
N ILE A 275 -5.18 3.29 -0.79
CA ILE A 275 -4.08 2.34 -0.95
C ILE A 275 -3.43 2.61 -2.32
N ASN A 276 -2.20 3.12 -2.30
CA ASN A 276 -1.49 3.51 -3.52
C ASN A 276 -0.22 2.67 -3.66
N GLY A 277 0.04 2.24 -4.89
CA GLY A 277 1.18 1.45 -5.29
C GLY A 277 1.09 -0.05 -4.99
N MET A 278 1.88 -0.83 -5.72
CA MET A 278 1.94 -2.30 -5.64
C MET A 278 2.50 -2.79 -4.32
N GLY A 279 3.46 -2.07 -3.73
CA GLY A 279 4.03 -2.38 -2.42
C GLY A 279 2.96 -2.44 -1.32
N GLU A 280 2.17 -1.37 -1.18
CA GLU A 280 1.10 -1.33 -0.18
C GLU A 280 -0.06 -2.24 -0.56
N ALA A 281 -0.39 -2.36 -1.86
CA ALA A 281 -1.44 -3.26 -2.32
C ALA A 281 -1.15 -4.73 -2.01
N SER A 282 0.09 -5.21 -2.21
CA SER A 282 0.50 -6.57 -1.86
C SER A 282 0.32 -6.84 -0.36
N ARG A 283 0.75 -5.90 0.48
CA ARG A 283 0.59 -6.01 1.94
C ARG A 283 -0.88 -5.95 2.35
N TYR A 284 -1.68 -5.12 1.68
CA TYR A 284 -3.10 -4.96 1.98
C TYR A 284 -3.92 -6.19 1.57
N PHE A 285 -3.74 -6.70 0.35
CA PHE A 285 -4.53 -7.80 -0.20
C PHE A 285 -3.99 -9.17 0.18
N PHE A 286 -2.67 -9.38 0.32
CA PHE A 286 -2.09 -10.72 0.51
C PHE A 286 -1.29 -10.87 1.81
N GLY A 287 -0.82 -9.76 2.36
CA GLY A 287 -0.19 -9.71 3.68
C GLY A 287 1.33 -9.90 3.69
N HIS A 288 1.97 -9.81 2.52
CA HIS A 288 3.42 -9.90 2.35
C HIS A 288 3.91 -8.90 1.30
N GLY A 289 5.23 -8.80 1.14
CA GLY A 289 5.86 -7.90 0.17
C GLY A 289 5.61 -8.32 -1.28
N VAL A 290 5.91 -7.42 -2.21
CA VAL A 290 5.76 -7.68 -3.66
C VAL A 290 6.65 -8.83 -4.14
N SER A 291 7.82 -9.00 -3.54
CA SER A 291 8.78 -10.06 -3.91
C SER A 291 8.27 -11.47 -3.56
N ASP A 292 7.28 -11.58 -2.67
CA ASP A 292 6.67 -12.86 -2.25
C ASP A 292 5.38 -13.20 -3.01
N LEU A 293 4.93 -12.34 -3.93
CA LEU A 293 3.69 -12.54 -4.69
C LEU A 293 3.75 -13.82 -5.50
N THR A 294 2.66 -14.56 -5.61
CA THR A 294 2.52 -15.58 -6.66
C THR A 294 2.23 -14.95 -8.02
N LEU A 295 2.33 -15.75 -9.08
CA LEU A 295 1.83 -15.37 -10.40
C LEU A 295 0.33 -15.02 -10.36
N GLY A 296 -0.48 -15.79 -9.64
CA GLY A 296 -1.92 -15.53 -9.49
C GLY A 296 -2.22 -14.23 -8.73
N GLU A 297 -1.47 -13.94 -7.65
CA GLU A 297 -1.59 -12.70 -6.89
C GLU A 297 -1.12 -11.49 -7.71
N ALA A 298 -0.01 -11.60 -8.43
CA ALA A 298 0.49 -10.55 -9.33
C ALA A 298 -0.49 -10.23 -10.47
N ALA A 299 -1.05 -11.26 -11.11
CA ALA A 299 -2.09 -11.09 -12.12
C ALA A 299 -3.38 -10.48 -11.54
N THR A 300 -3.68 -10.76 -10.27
CA THR A 300 -4.80 -10.12 -9.55
C THR A 300 -4.55 -8.63 -9.36
N LEU A 301 -3.37 -8.22 -8.87
CA LEU A 301 -3.03 -6.80 -8.72
C LEU A 301 -3.07 -6.06 -10.06
N ALA A 302 -2.46 -6.62 -11.11
CA ALA A 302 -2.51 -6.04 -12.45
C ALA A 302 -3.96 -5.90 -12.97
N GLY A 303 -4.81 -6.87 -12.67
CA GLY A 303 -6.23 -6.84 -13.03
C GLY A 303 -7.03 -5.73 -12.35
N ILE A 304 -6.70 -5.42 -11.08
CA ILE A 304 -7.38 -4.43 -10.23
C ILE A 304 -7.20 -3.00 -10.75
N ILE A 305 -6.04 -2.67 -11.33
CA ILE A 305 -5.66 -1.32 -11.82
C ILE A 305 -6.81 -0.62 -12.56
N ARG A 306 -7.48 -1.33 -13.48
CA ARG A 306 -8.55 -0.77 -14.32
C ARG A 306 -9.70 -0.15 -13.53
N ALA A 307 -10.10 -0.79 -12.43
CA ALA A 307 -11.20 -0.32 -11.59
C ALA A 307 -11.03 -0.86 -10.16
N PRO A 308 -10.17 -0.24 -9.34
CA PRO A 308 -9.65 -0.88 -8.14
C PRO A 308 -10.70 -1.27 -7.10
N ASN A 309 -11.70 -0.41 -6.88
CA ASN A 309 -12.79 -0.69 -5.94
C ASN A 309 -13.81 -1.70 -6.49
N TYR A 310 -13.99 -1.77 -7.82
CA TYR A 310 -14.91 -2.71 -8.46
C TYR A 310 -14.35 -4.14 -8.48
N TYR A 311 -13.05 -4.29 -8.76
CA TYR A 311 -12.36 -5.58 -8.79
C TYR A 311 -11.69 -5.94 -7.46
N SER A 312 -12.00 -5.23 -6.36
CA SER A 312 -11.40 -5.52 -5.06
C SER A 312 -11.76 -6.93 -4.59
N PRO A 313 -10.79 -7.79 -4.25
CA PRO A 313 -11.05 -9.14 -3.73
C PRO A 313 -11.82 -9.16 -2.41
N PHE A 314 -11.80 -8.07 -1.63
CA PHE A 314 -12.54 -7.96 -0.37
C PHE A 314 -14.05 -7.82 -0.58
N SER A 315 -14.46 -7.09 -1.62
CA SER A 315 -15.88 -6.83 -1.91
C SER A 315 -16.43 -7.75 -2.99
N ASN A 316 -15.65 -8.02 -4.05
CA ASN A 316 -16.09 -8.73 -5.25
C ASN A 316 -15.08 -9.83 -5.69
N PRO A 317 -14.92 -10.91 -4.91
CA PRO A 317 -13.92 -11.95 -5.18
C PRO A 317 -14.10 -12.64 -6.55
N GLU A 318 -15.34 -12.87 -6.99
CA GLU A 318 -15.61 -13.50 -8.29
C GLU A 318 -15.23 -12.60 -9.47
N LEU A 319 -15.46 -11.29 -9.37
CA LEU A 319 -15.04 -10.33 -10.39
C LEU A 319 -13.52 -10.20 -10.42
N ALA A 320 -12.88 -10.17 -9.25
CA ALA A 320 -11.42 -10.18 -9.14
C ALA A 320 -10.82 -11.44 -9.81
N LYS A 321 -11.40 -12.62 -9.54
CA LYS A 321 -11.00 -13.90 -10.14
C LYS A 321 -11.15 -13.90 -11.67
N LYS A 322 -12.29 -13.47 -12.20
CA LYS A 322 -12.50 -13.34 -13.65
C LYS A 322 -11.49 -12.39 -14.28
N ARG A 323 -11.22 -11.26 -13.63
CA ARG A 323 -10.27 -10.25 -14.12
C ARG A 323 -8.83 -10.75 -14.09
N ARG A 324 -8.41 -11.43 -13.02
CA ARG A 324 -7.11 -12.12 -12.94
C ARG A 324 -6.95 -13.15 -14.05
N ASN A 325 -7.95 -14.01 -14.27
CA ASN A 325 -7.87 -15.05 -15.30
C ASN A 325 -7.69 -14.46 -16.71
N LEU A 326 -8.32 -13.31 -16.98
CA LEU A 326 -8.09 -12.57 -18.22
C LEU A 326 -6.65 -12.04 -18.35
N VAL A 327 -6.05 -11.57 -17.26
CA VAL A 327 -4.64 -11.15 -17.27
C VAL A 327 -3.74 -12.34 -17.59
N LEU A 328 -3.92 -13.46 -16.88
CA LEU A 328 -3.18 -14.70 -17.10
C LEU A 328 -3.31 -15.19 -18.57
N GLU A 329 -4.53 -15.16 -19.12
CA GLU A 329 -4.77 -15.57 -20.51
C GLU A 329 -3.99 -14.69 -21.50
N LYS A 330 -3.97 -13.37 -21.27
CA LYS A 330 -3.21 -12.45 -22.10
C LYS A 330 -1.70 -12.64 -21.95
N MET A 331 -1.21 -12.96 -20.75
CA MET A 331 0.22 -13.26 -20.52
C MET A 331 0.63 -14.52 -21.26
N LEU A 332 -0.18 -15.59 -21.22
CA LEU A 332 0.05 -16.82 -21.97
C LEU A 332 0.10 -16.55 -23.47
N LYS A 333 -0.89 -15.82 -24.02
CA LYS A 333 -0.93 -15.43 -25.44
C LYS A 333 0.24 -14.54 -25.86
N ALA A 334 0.85 -13.82 -24.92
CA ALA A 334 2.03 -13.00 -25.15
C ALA A 334 3.35 -13.77 -24.95
N GLY A 335 3.31 -15.06 -24.62
CA GLY A 335 4.49 -15.89 -24.36
C GLY A 335 5.24 -15.49 -23.09
N LYS A 336 4.57 -14.84 -22.13
CA LYS A 336 5.18 -14.37 -20.87
C LYS A 336 5.18 -15.42 -19.76
N ILE A 337 4.32 -16.43 -19.90
CA ILE A 337 4.20 -17.58 -19.00
C ILE A 337 3.99 -18.83 -19.84
N SER A 338 4.41 -19.96 -19.30
CA SER A 338 4.16 -21.30 -19.83
C SER A 338 2.70 -21.75 -19.63
N ARG A 339 2.32 -22.85 -20.27
CA ARG A 339 0.98 -23.41 -20.12
C ARG A 339 0.78 -23.97 -18.72
N GLU A 340 1.83 -24.55 -18.17
CA GLU A 340 1.89 -25.14 -16.83
C GLU A 340 1.70 -24.06 -15.76
N GLU A 341 2.45 -22.96 -15.83
CA GLU A 341 2.31 -21.81 -14.92
C GLU A 341 0.91 -21.18 -15.00
N TYR A 342 0.33 -21.12 -16.21
CA TYR A 342 -1.03 -20.63 -16.43
C TYR A 342 -2.06 -21.49 -15.68
N GLU A 343 -1.98 -22.82 -15.81
CA GLU A 343 -2.91 -23.75 -15.18
C GLU A 343 -2.75 -23.78 -13.66
N GLU A 344 -1.52 -23.72 -13.14
CA GLU A 344 -1.23 -23.59 -11.71
C GLU A 344 -1.83 -22.29 -11.13
N ALA A 345 -1.59 -21.15 -11.78
CA ALA A 345 -2.10 -19.85 -11.32
C ALA A 345 -3.64 -19.73 -11.41
N LEU A 346 -4.28 -20.45 -12.34
CA LEU A 346 -5.74 -20.53 -12.41
C LEU A 346 -6.34 -21.26 -11.21
N ALA A 347 -5.69 -22.34 -10.76
CA ALA A 347 -6.11 -23.16 -9.63
C ALA A 347 -5.94 -22.45 -8.28
N GLU A 348 -5.02 -21.47 -8.20
CA GLU A 348 -4.83 -20.67 -7.00
C GLU A 348 -6.11 -19.91 -6.61
N PRO A 349 -6.53 -19.92 -5.34
CA PRO A 349 -7.73 -19.21 -4.92
C PRO A 349 -7.47 -17.70 -4.72
N VAL A 350 -8.37 -16.84 -5.19
CA VAL A 350 -8.31 -15.39 -4.91
C VAL A 350 -8.91 -15.12 -3.53
N VAL A 351 -8.14 -15.33 -2.47
CA VAL A 351 -8.57 -15.06 -1.10
C VAL A 351 -7.75 -13.91 -0.53
N PRO A 352 -8.34 -12.73 -0.32
CA PRO A 352 -7.60 -11.66 0.33
C PRO A 352 -7.27 -12.05 1.77
N SER A 353 -6.08 -11.66 2.18
CA SER A 353 -5.57 -11.77 3.52
C SER A 353 -6.46 -10.97 4.46
N ARG A 354 -7.16 -11.66 5.35
CA ARG A 354 -7.97 -11.04 6.43
C ARG A 354 -7.09 -10.60 7.60
N ILE A 355 -5.88 -10.10 7.35
CA ILE A 355 -5.04 -9.58 8.44
C ILE A 355 -5.82 -8.45 9.11
N PRO A 356 -6.12 -8.56 10.41
CA PRO A 356 -6.80 -7.50 11.12
C PRO A 356 -6.00 -6.20 10.98
N SER A 357 -6.66 -5.16 10.49
CA SER A 357 -6.04 -3.86 10.28
C SER A 357 -5.24 -3.42 11.52
N PRO A 358 -3.95 -3.03 11.37
CA PRO A 358 -3.17 -2.36 12.41
C PRO A 358 -3.95 -1.26 13.16
N VAL A 359 -4.73 -0.50 12.39
CA VAL A 359 -5.32 0.81 12.67
C VAL A 359 -6.24 0.86 13.91
N ARG A 360 -6.52 -0.26 14.59
CA ARG A 360 -7.37 -0.27 15.80
C ARG A 360 -6.86 -1.17 16.93
N LYS A 361 -5.56 -1.53 16.97
CA LYS A 361 -5.04 -2.38 18.04
C LYS A 361 -4.98 -1.66 19.39
N ALA A 362 -4.54 -0.39 19.40
CA ALA A 362 -4.32 0.38 20.63
C ALA A 362 -4.66 1.88 20.46
N PRO A 363 -5.92 2.25 20.15
CA PRO A 363 -6.25 3.62 19.73
C PRO A 363 -5.96 4.67 20.81
N TYR A 364 -6.24 4.39 22.09
CA TYR A 364 -5.89 5.29 23.20
C TYR A 364 -4.37 5.53 23.31
N TYR A 365 -3.57 4.46 23.21
CA TYR A 365 -2.11 4.56 23.22
C TYR A 365 -1.59 5.36 22.02
N VAL A 366 -2.16 5.12 20.83
CA VAL A 366 -1.77 5.81 19.60
C VAL A 366 -2.08 7.31 19.68
N ASP A 367 -3.19 7.71 20.28
CA ASP A 367 -3.50 9.13 20.46
C ASP A 367 -2.61 9.78 21.52
N PHE A 368 -2.34 9.09 22.62
CA PHE A 368 -1.33 9.52 23.59
C PHE A 368 0.04 9.73 22.93
N LEU A 369 0.50 8.75 22.14
CA LEU A 369 1.74 8.84 21.37
C LEU A 369 1.73 10.00 20.39
N LYS A 370 0.64 10.24 19.67
CA LYS A 370 0.54 11.38 18.73
C LYS A 370 0.70 12.71 19.44
N ARG A 371 0.11 12.89 20.63
CA ARG A 371 0.27 14.11 21.44
C ARG A 371 1.74 14.31 21.81
N GLN A 372 2.38 13.27 22.34
CA GLN A 372 3.80 13.29 22.69
C GLN A 372 4.71 13.59 21.48
N LEU A 373 4.47 12.94 20.34
CA LEU A 373 5.30 13.15 19.15
C LEU A 373 5.17 14.55 18.56
N GLN A 374 4.01 15.20 18.70
CA GLN A 374 3.79 16.56 18.20
C GLN A 374 4.55 17.62 19.00
N GLU A 375 4.93 17.32 20.24
CA GLU A 375 5.81 18.17 21.04
C GLU A 375 7.27 18.10 20.55
N LEU A 376 7.66 16.98 19.96
CA LEU A 376 9.04 16.70 19.56
C LEU A 376 9.30 16.93 18.05
N TYR A 377 8.27 16.79 17.21
CA TYR A 377 8.40 16.82 15.76
C TYR A 377 7.31 17.66 15.10
N PRO A 378 7.64 18.44 14.06
CA PRO A 378 6.63 19.11 13.25
C PRO A 378 5.65 18.12 12.62
N LYS A 379 4.36 18.50 12.58
CA LYS A 379 3.28 17.65 12.02
C LYS A 379 3.58 17.15 10.60
N LYS A 380 4.20 17.98 9.76
CA LYS A 380 4.57 17.59 8.39
C LYS A 380 5.57 16.44 8.38
N VAL A 381 6.60 16.50 9.24
CA VAL A 381 7.58 15.42 9.40
C VAL A 381 6.90 14.10 9.79
N LEU A 382 6.03 14.14 10.80
CA LEU A 382 5.30 12.96 11.28
C LEU A 382 4.36 12.34 10.24
N THR A 383 3.87 13.11 9.27
CA THR A 383 2.79 12.65 8.37
C THR A 383 3.20 12.44 6.93
N SER A 384 4.36 12.95 6.50
CA SER A 384 4.80 12.88 5.10
C SER A 384 6.23 12.38 4.88
N MET A 385 7.06 12.20 5.93
CA MET A 385 8.45 11.79 5.76
C MET A 385 8.69 10.28 5.90
N GLY A 386 7.64 9.47 6.09
CA GLY A 386 7.77 8.02 6.16
C GLY A 386 8.57 7.52 7.37
N LEU A 387 8.48 8.21 8.51
CA LEU A 387 9.23 7.79 9.70
C LEU A 387 8.80 6.39 10.16
N ARG A 388 9.74 5.66 10.74
CA ARG A 388 9.49 4.37 11.38
C ARG A 388 9.64 4.56 12.88
N ILE A 389 8.52 4.61 13.57
CA ILE A 389 8.42 4.95 14.99
C ILE A 389 8.29 3.64 15.75
N PHE A 390 9.27 3.31 16.59
CA PHE A 390 9.24 2.13 17.45
C PHE A 390 8.82 2.56 18.86
N THR A 391 7.96 1.77 19.49
CA THR A 391 7.31 2.11 20.75
C THR A 391 7.50 1.01 21.79
N THR A 392 7.10 1.25 23.02
CA THR A 392 7.17 0.26 24.11
C THR A 392 5.93 -0.64 24.19
N LEU A 393 4.91 -0.40 23.37
CA LEU A 393 3.65 -1.14 23.44
C LEU A 393 3.90 -2.62 23.16
N ASN A 394 3.42 -3.50 24.03
CA ASN A 394 3.37 -4.94 23.76
C ASN A 394 1.95 -5.31 23.23
N PRO A 395 1.81 -5.78 21.98
CA PRO A 395 0.49 -6.05 21.39
C PRO A 395 -0.30 -7.13 22.13
N TYR A 396 0.40 -8.13 22.68
CA TYR A 396 -0.22 -9.21 23.43
C TYR A 396 -0.72 -8.69 24.79
N PHE A 397 0.07 -7.89 25.51
CA PHE A 397 -0.40 -7.27 26.76
C PHE A 397 -1.54 -6.29 26.53
N GLN A 398 -1.51 -5.51 25.46
CA GLN A 398 -2.62 -4.63 25.06
C GLN A 398 -3.92 -5.42 24.84
N MET A 399 -3.83 -6.57 24.15
CA MET A 399 -4.97 -7.46 23.94
C MET A 399 -5.51 -8.00 25.26
N CYS A 400 -4.64 -8.50 26.14
CA CYS A 400 -5.00 -9.02 27.46
C CYS A 400 -5.63 -7.95 28.34
N ALA A 401 -5.03 -6.76 28.43
CA ALA A 401 -5.54 -5.62 29.20
C ALA A 401 -6.94 -5.22 28.74
N ARG A 402 -7.16 -5.11 27.42
CA ARG A 402 -8.48 -4.79 26.86
C ARG A 402 -9.51 -5.89 27.14
N LYS A 403 -9.10 -7.17 27.07
CA LYS A 403 -9.99 -8.31 27.36
C LYS A 403 -10.40 -8.29 28.83
N ALA A 404 -9.42 -8.24 29.74
CA ALA A 404 -9.65 -8.20 31.18
C ALA A 404 -10.56 -7.05 31.59
N LEU A 405 -10.29 -5.83 31.10
CA LEU A 405 -11.12 -4.66 31.41
C LEU A 405 -12.58 -4.84 30.94
N ARG A 406 -12.81 -5.42 29.75
CA ARG A 406 -14.17 -5.63 29.22
C ARG A 406 -14.93 -6.71 29.97
N GLU A 407 -14.26 -7.81 30.27
CA GLU A 407 -14.83 -8.92 31.05
C GLU A 407 -15.21 -8.43 32.45
N GLU A 408 -14.34 -7.64 33.08
CA GLU A 408 -14.59 -7.10 34.41
C GLU A 408 -15.74 -6.09 34.44
N LEU A 409 -15.78 -5.14 33.48
CA LEU A 409 -16.93 -4.23 33.36
C LEU A 409 -18.25 -4.99 33.18
N SER A 410 -18.23 -6.05 32.36
CA SER A 410 -19.42 -6.88 32.12
C SER A 410 -19.81 -7.71 33.35
N ARG A 411 -18.83 -8.14 34.16
CA ARG A 411 -19.05 -8.84 35.42
C ARG A 411 -19.69 -7.91 36.45
N LEU A 412 -19.13 -6.71 36.64
CA LEU A 412 -19.64 -5.70 37.57
C LEU A 412 -21.06 -5.26 37.24
N GLU A 413 -21.39 -5.07 35.96
CA GLU A 413 -22.75 -4.71 35.55
C GLU A 413 -23.76 -5.84 35.78
N LYS A 414 -23.33 -7.10 35.72
CA LYS A 414 -24.19 -8.25 36.05
C LYS A 414 -24.39 -8.40 37.55
N GLU A 415 -23.33 -8.20 38.34
CA GLU A 415 -23.35 -8.33 39.79
C GLU A 415 -24.08 -7.16 40.46
N TYR A 416 -23.95 -5.96 39.90
CA TYR A 416 -24.55 -4.73 40.42
C TYR A 416 -25.42 -4.07 39.33
N PRO A 417 -26.70 -4.47 39.19
CA PRO A 417 -27.60 -3.91 38.19
C PRO A 417 -27.79 -2.39 38.27
N ALA A 418 -27.54 -1.78 39.43
CA ALA A 418 -27.55 -0.34 39.61
C ALA A 418 -26.46 0.40 38.81
N LEU A 419 -25.37 -0.30 38.43
CA LEU A 419 -24.30 0.23 37.58
C LEU A 419 -24.64 0.20 36.09
N VAL A 420 -25.69 -0.53 35.71
CA VAL A 420 -26.15 -0.59 34.32
C VAL A 420 -26.84 0.74 34.00
N PRO A 421 -26.39 1.45 32.95
CA PRO A 421 -26.98 2.73 32.58
C PRO A 421 -28.47 2.57 32.26
N LYS A 422 -29.30 3.49 32.76
CA LYS A 422 -30.71 3.60 32.39
C LYS A 422 -30.91 4.69 31.34
N GLY A 423 -31.67 4.41 30.28
CA GLY A 423 -31.90 5.35 29.19
C GLY A 423 -30.61 5.73 28.46
N ASP A 424 -30.38 7.02 28.26
CA ASP A 424 -29.21 7.57 27.53
C ASP A 424 -27.94 7.75 28.40
N GLN A 425 -27.91 7.19 29.61
CA GLN A 425 -26.74 7.29 30.48
C GLN A 425 -25.51 6.56 29.89
N GLN A 426 -24.32 7.12 30.16
CA GLN A 426 -23.09 6.46 29.73
C GLN A 426 -22.86 5.16 30.51
N PRO A 427 -22.48 4.05 29.85
CA PRO A 427 -22.18 2.81 30.53
C PRO A 427 -20.94 2.95 31.41
N LEU A 428 -20.83 2.06 32.41
CA LEU A 428 -19.68 2.01 33.30
C LEU A 428 -18.37 1.99 32.50
N GLN A 429 -17.43 2.83 32.93
CA GLN A 429 -16.13 3.04 32.30
C GLN A 429 -15.01 2.59 33.23
N ALA A 430 -13.89 2.21 32.64
CA ALA A 430 -12.66 1.90 33.34
C ALA A 430 -11.45 2.38 32.51
N ALA A 431 -10.31 2.51 33.18
CA ALA A 431 -9.02 2.72 32.54
C ALA A 431 -8.00 1.71 33.11
N MET A 432 -6.99 1.37 32.32
CA MET A 432 -5.91 0.48 32.72
C MET A 432 -4.61 0.89 32.03
N VAL A 433 -3.53 0.99 32.80
CA VAL A 433 -2.17 1.20 32.28
C VAL A 433 -1.29 0.07 32.82
N VAL A 434 -0.56 -0.60 31.94
CA VAL A 434 0.41 -1.64 32.31
C VAL A 434 1.80 -1.08 32.05
N VAL A 435 2.60 -0.99 33.10
CA VAL A 435 3.96 -0.42 33.05
C VAL A 435 5.00 -1.48 33.40
N GLN A 436 6.17 -1.39 32.77
CA GLN A 436 7.36 -2.12 33.20
C GLN A 436 8.04 -1.35 34.34
N PRO A 437 8.08 -1.87 35.58
CA PRO A 437 8.50 -1.07 36.75
C PRO A 437 9.93 -0.54 36.66
N LYS A 438 10.84 -1.30 36.04
CA LYS A 438 12.27 -0.93 35.97
C LYS A 438 12.56 0.22 34.99
N THR A 439 11.73 0.40 33.98
CA THR A 439 12.00 1.32 32.86
C THR A 439 10.94 2.40 32.71
N GLY A 440 9.79 2.25 33.37
CA GLY A 440 8.60 3.09 33.14
C GLY A 440 7.93 2.84 31.79
N ALA A 441 8.38 1.83 31.01
CA ALA A 441 7.84 1.55 29.70
C ALA A 441 6.35 1.19 29.77
N ILE A 442 5.51 1.89 29.01
CA ILE A 442 4.07 1.60 28.91
C ILE A 442 3.88 0.44 27.95
N LEU A 443 3.54 -0.73 28.49
CA LEU A 443 3.36 -1.96 27.72
C LEU A 443 1.92 -2.12 27.20
N ALA A 444 0.94 -1.55 27.91
CA ALA A 444 -0.45 -1.48 27.47
C ALA A 444 -1.15 -0.25 28.05
N MET A 445 -2.10 0.32 27.30
CA MET A 445 -2.94 1.43 27.73
C MET A 445 -4.37 1.25 27.20
N VAL A 446 -5.34 1.24 28.12
CA VAL A 446 -6.77 1.20 27.83
C VAL A 446 -7.41 2.41 28.51
N GLY A 447 -7.90 3.36 27.71
CA GLY A 447 -8.48 4.62 28.20
C GLY A 447 -10.00 4.61 28.38
N GLY A 448 -10.66 3.48 28.15
CA GLY A 448 -12.11 3.38 28.20
C GLY A 448 -12.63 2.03 27.73
N ARG A 449 -13.94 1.82 27.89
CA ARG A 449 -14.64 0.57 27.54
C ARG A 449 -14.54 0.25 26.04
N ASP A 450 -14.82 1.26 25.22
CA ASP A 450 -14.74 1.17 23.77
C ASP A 450 -14.49 2.55 23.16
N TYR A 451 -13.35 2.65 22.48
CA TYR A 451 -12.87 3.84 21.81
C TYR A 451 -13.85 4.39 20.76
N ARG A 452 -14.69 3.53 20.15
CA ARG A 452 -15.70 3.95 19.16
C ARG A 452 -16.83 4.78 19.77
N TYR A 453 -17.12 4.55 21.05
CA TYR A 453 -18.14 5.30 21.78
C TYR A 453 -17.53 6.53 22.47
N SER A 454 -16.29 6.41 22.99
CA SER A 454 -15.63 7.51 23.69
C SER A 454 -14.12 7.48 23.42
N SER A 455 -13.63 8.47 22.67
CA SER A 455 -12.20 8.70 22.45
C SER A 455 -11.51 9.39 23.63
N PHE A 456 -12.26 9.85 24.63
CA PHE A 456 -11.71 10.45 25.85
C PHE A 456 -10.83 9.44 26.59
N ASN A 457 -9.53 9.72 26.69
CA ASN A 457 -8.56 8.78 27.21
C ASN A 457 -8.47 8.89 28.74
N ARG A 458 -9.29 8.13 29.45
CA ARG A 458 -9.36 8.16 30.91
C ARG A 458 -8.06 7.72 31.61
N ALA A 459 -7.13 7.07 30.89
CA ALA A 459 -5.86 6.67 31.46
C ALA A 459 -4.90 7.85 31.72
N VAL A 460 -5.11 8.99 31.04
CA VAL A 460 -4.22 10.16 31.10
C VAL A 460 -4.97 11.49 31.20
N ASP A 461 -6.23 11.55 30.79
CA ASP A 461 -7.01 12.79 30.76
C ASP A 461 -8.04 12.87 31.91
N ALA A 462 -8.41 11.73 32.52
CA ALA A 462 -9.40 11.70 33.61
C ALA A 462 -8.73 11.85 34.98
N HIS A 463 -8.74 13.07 35.50
CA HIS A 463 -8.32 13.35 36.87
C HIS A 463 -9.39 12.84 37.85
N ARG A 464 -8.96 12.07 38.87
CA ARG A 464 -9.81 11.46 39.89
C ARG A 464 -9.12 11.54 41.25
N GLN A 465 -9.89 11.67 42.33
CA GLN A 465 -9.37 11.49 43.69
C GLN A 465 -8.87 10.03 43.84
N PRO A 466 -7.61 9.81 44.27
CA PRO A 466 -7.02 8.46 44.32
C PRO A 466 -7.49 7.61 45.50
N GLY A 467 -8.14 8.23 46.49
CA GLY A 467 -8.59 7.63 47.74
C GLY A 467 -9.05 8.68 48.72
#